data_AF-A0AA38RTI6-F1
#
_entry.id   AF-A0AA38RTI6-F1
#
_cell.length_a   1.000
_cell.length_b   1.000
_cell.length_c   1.000
_cell.angle_alpha   90.00
_cell.angle_beta   90.00
_cell.angle_gamma   90.00
#
_symmetry.space_group_name_H-M   'P 1'
#
loop_
_entity.id
_entity.type
_entity.pdbx_description
1 polymer ?
#
loop_
_entity_poly.entity_id
_entity_poly.type
_entity_poly.pdbx_seq_one_letter_code
_entity_poly.pdbx_strand_id
1 'polypeptide(L)'
;MLSPLPVLLACATLGLAQTAPAAPPAGYRAVYITSKVDAKFVIVPKTPVKAGTTIVVQTLTSAPEQQWWLTAGDSKIQLAGTTLCMDAGAKSAWKDMAAVYLKDCTAAADDPSQLWNVMADGRIALKASSPRE
;
A
#
# COMPACT_ATOMS: atom_id res chain seq x y z
N MET A 1 46.82 -37.84 -30.50
CA MET A 1 47.09 -37.27 -29.17
C MET A 1 47.26 -35.76 -29.30
N LEU A 2 46.30 -35.00 -28.78
CA LEU A 2 46.34 -33.64 -28.19
C LEU A 2 45.01 -32.94 -28.50
N SER A 3 44.13 -32.94 -27.50
CA SER A 3 42.83 -32.28 -27.50
C SER A 3 43.01 -30.83 -27.03
N PRO A 4 42.39 -29.81 -27.65
CA PRO A 4 42.40 -28.47 -27.11
C PRO A 4 41.26 -28.29 -26.08
N LEU A 5 41.59 -27.68 -24.95
CA LEU A 5 40.66 -27.26 -23.90
C LEU A 5 39.84 -26.05 -24.39
N PRO A 6 38.52 -25.98 -24.19
CA PRO A 6 37.81 -24.72 -24.18
C PRO A 6 37.69 -24.19 -22.74
N VAL A 7 38.20 -22.98 -22.53
CA VAL A 7 38.00 -22.15 -21.35
C VAL A 7 36.51 -21.76 -21.29
N LEU A 8 35.80 -22.26 -20.28
CA LEU A 8 34.44 -21.83 -19.94
C LEU A 8 34.52 -20.50 -19.18
N LEU A 9 34.16 -19.41 -19.85
CA LEU A 9 34.00 -18.09 -19.25
C LEU A 9 32.63 -18.03 -18.55
N ALA A 10 32.61 -18.23 -17.24
CA ALA A 10 31.42 -18.06 -16.42
C ALA A 10 31.15 -16.55 -16.20
N CYS A 11 30.16 -16.01 -16.92
CA CYS A 11 29.71 -14.64 -16.74
C CYS A 11 28.74 -14.59 -15.55
N ALA A 12 29.26 -14.41 -14.33
CA ALA A 12 28.44 -14.15 -13.15
C ALA A 12 27.94 -12.71 -13.21
N THR A 13 26.72 -12.52 -13.72
CA THR A 13 26.00 -11.25 -13.58
C THR A 13 25.59 -11.09 -12.12
N LEU A 14 26.34 -10.28 -11.38
CA LEU A 14 25.87 -9.65 -10.14
C LEU A 14 24.70 -8.73 -10.50
N GLY A 15 23.49 -9.30 -10.51
CA GLY A 15 22.26 -8.55 -10.63
C GLY A 15 22.09 -7.69 -9.39
N LEU A 16 22.41 -6.40 -9.51
CA LEU A 16 21.88 -5.37 -8.62
C LEU A 16 20.36 -5.52 -8.65
N ALA A 17 19.77 -6.04 -7.57
CA ALA A 17 18.34 -6.04 -7.38
C ALA A 17 17.90 -4.58 -7.22
N GLN A 18 17.75 -3.87 -8.33
CA GLN A 18 16.92 -2.69 -8.39
C GLN A 18 15.52 -3.21 -8.04
N THR A 19 15.06 -2.93 -6.83
CA THR A 19 13.67 -3.15 -6.45
C THR A 19 12.85 -2.28 -7.39
N ALA A 20 12.38 -2.88 -8.48
CA ALA A 20 11.44 -2.23 -9.37
C ALA A 20 10.26 -1.73 -8.50
N PRO A 21 9.69 -0.55 -8.81
CA PRO A 21 8.46 -0.13 -8.18
C PRO A 21 7.46 -1.29 -8.26
N ALA A 22 6.73 -1.53 -7.16
CA ALA A 22 5.72 -2.58 -7.18
C ALA A 22 4.80 -2.37 -8.40
N ALA A 23 4.29 -3.45 -8.99
CA ALA A 23 3.20 -3.34 -9.95
C ALA A 23 1.87 -3.33 -9.15
N PRO A 24 0.80 -2.69 -9.67
CA PRO A 24 -0.52 -2.81 -9.06
C PRO A 24 -0.94 -4.28 -9.00
N PRO A 25 -1.45 -4.78 -7.87
CA PRO A 25 -2.02 -6.13 -7.80
C PRO A 25 -3.17 -6.31 -8.81
N ALA A 26 -3.40 -7.53 -9.26
CA ALA A 26 -4.44 -7.82 -10.24
C ALA A 26 -5.82 -7.34 -9.74
N GLY A 27 -6.55 -6.62 -10.61
CA GLY A 27 -7.87 -6.06 -10.30
C GLY A 27 -7.85 -4.75 -9.51
N TYR A 28 -6.68 -4.26 -9.11
CA TYR A 28 -6.56 -2.96 -8.42
C TYR A 28 -6.56 -1.82 -9.43
N ARG A 29 -7.09 -0.67 -9.00
CA ARG A 29 -7.04 0.61 -9.73
C ARG A 29 -6.23 1.64 -8.96
N ALA A 30 -5.54 2.52 -9.68
CA ALA A 30 -4.87 3.69 -9.09
C ALA A 30 -5.85 4.85 -8.91
N VAL A 31 -5.87 5.41 -7.71
CA VAL A 31 -6.80 6.49 -7.32
C VAL A 31 -6.13 7.50 -6.41
N TYR A 32 -6.73 8.68 -6.33
CA TYR A 32 -6.58 9.60 -5.20
C TYR A 32 -7.80 9.41 -4.28
N ILE A 33 -7.57 9.22 -2.99
CA ILE A 33 -8.66 9.08 -2.02
C ILE A 33 -8.97 10.48 -1.47
N THR A 34 -10.02 11.11 -2.00
CA THR A 34 -10.43 12.47 -1.68
C THR A 34 -11.55 12.52 -0.64
N SER A 35 -11.68 13.64 0.07
CA SER A 35 -12.88 13.91 0.86
C SER A 35 -14.11 14.12 -0.03
N LYS A 36 -15.28 13.65 0.42
CA LYS A 36 -16.58 13.96 -0.20
C LYS A 36 -17.00 15.42 0.02
N VAL A 37 -16.44 16.08 1.05
CA VAL A 37 -16.74 17.48 1.38
C VAL A 37 -15.99 18.44 0.48
N ASP A 38 -14.71 18.16 0.19
CA ASP A 38 -13.88 18.96 -0.70
C ASP A 38 -12.81 18.06 -1.37
N ALA A 39 -12.91 17.92 -2.69
CA ALA A 39 -12.03 17.08 -3.49
C ALA A 39 -10.60 17.63 -3.62
N LYS A 40 -10.33 18.86 -3.15
CA LYS A 40 -8.97 19.42 -3.09
C LYS A 40 -8.10 18.71 -2.06
N PHE A 41 -8.68 17.99 -1.11
CA PHE A 41 -7.95 17.30 -0.06
C PHE A 41 -7.92 15.79 -0.28
N VAL A 42 -6.74 15.21 -0.11
CA VAL A 42 -6.46 13.77 -0.24
C VAL A 42 -5.76 13.25 1.01
N ILE A 43 -5.88 11.95 1.25
CA ILE A 43 -5.05 11.27 2.25
C ILE A 43 -3.69 10.90 1.68
N VAL A 44 -2.64 11.14 2.46
CA VAL A 44 -1.24 10.95 2.09
C VAL A 44 -0.45 10.55 3.34
N PRO A 45 0.54 9.65 3.25
CA PRO A 45 1.46 9.41 4.35
C PRO A 45 2.28 10.68 4.66
N LYS A 46 2.60 10.89 5.94
CA LYS A 46 3.59 11.92 6.30
C LYS A 46 4.97 11.56 5.73
N THR A 47 5.85 12.56 5.64
CA THR A 47 7.26 12.34 5.38
C THR A 47 8.00 11.99 6.69
N PRO A 48 8.98 11.08 6.66
CA PRO A 48 9.37 10.21 5.54
C PRO A 48 8.36 9.08 5.29
N VAL A 49 8.22 8.69 4.01
CA VAL A 49 7.33 7.58 3.59
C VAL A 49 8.00 6.25 3.94
N LYS A 50 7.58 5.64 5.06
CA LYS A 50 8.06 4.34 5.55
C LYS A 50 7.02 3.69 6.47
N ALA A 51 7.19 2.41 6.78
CA ALA A 51 6.37 1.72 7.77
C ALA A 51 6.42 2.44 9.13
N GLY A 52 5.27 2.49 9.80
CA GLY A 52 5.03 3.22 11.05
C GLY A 52 4.65 4.69 10.88
N THR A 53 4.76 5.26 9.68
CA THR A 53 4.38 6.66 9.44
C THR A 53 2.86 6.82 9.39
N THR A 54 2.32 7.86 10.03
CA THR A 54 0.88 8.14 9.99
C THR A 54 0.42 8.70 8.64
N ILE A 55 -0.84 8.44 8.32
CA ILE A 55 -1.55 9.01 7.17
C ILE A 55 -2.31 10.27 7.63
N VAL A 56 -2.24 11.32 6.83
CA VAL A 56 -2.82 12.63 7.11
C VAL A 56 -3.58 13.14 5.88
N VAL A 57 -4.36 14.20 6.05
CA VAL A 57 -5.02 14.91 4.95
C VAL A 57 -4.15 16.08 4.50
N GLN A 58 -3.94 16.21 3.19
CA GLN A 58 -3.22 17.33 2.56
C GLN A 58 -3.89 17.75 1.26
N THR A 59 -3.48 18.89 0.71
CA THR A 59 -3.92 19.35 -0.62
C THR A 59 -3.41 18.41 -1.71
N LEU A 60 -4.27 18.12 -2.69
CA LEU A 60 -3.93 17.36 -3.89
C LEU A 60 -2.89 18.13 -4.72
N THR A 61 -1.75 17.50 -4.96
CA THR A 61 -0.65 17.98 -5.81
C THR A 61 -0.38 17.02 -6.98
N SER A 62 -1.07 15.88 -7.04
CA SER A 62 -0.84 14.79 -8.00
C SER A 62 0.56 14.16 -7.89
N ALA A 63 1.20 14.28 -6.71
CA ALA A 63 2.46 13.62 -6.44
C ALA A 63 2.26 12.09 -6.28
N PRO A 64 3.26 11.26 -6.65
CA PRO A 64 3.13 9.80 -6.59
C PRO A 64 2.72 9.26 -5.21
N GLU A 65 3.20 9.86 -4.13
CA GLU A 65 2.89 9.49 -2.75
C GLU A 65 1.42 9.75 -2.36
N GLN A 66 0.64 10.44 -3.19
CA GLN A 66 -0.80 10.65 -2.99
C GLN A 66 -1.66 9.58 -3.67
N GLN A 67 -1.04 8.67 -4.45
CA GLN A 67 -1.75 7.64 -5.19
C GLN A 67 -1.84 6.34 -4.40
N TRP A 68 -3.04 5.75 -4.42
CA TRP A 68 -3.33 4.48 -3.76
C TRP A 68 -3.88 3.47 -4.76
N TRP A 69 -3.53 2.21 -4.57
CA TRP A 69 -4.16 1.09 -5.25
C TRP A 69 -5.17 0.41 -4.35
N LEU A 70 -6.37 0.19 -4.89
CA LEU A 70 -7.44 -0.52 -4.21
C LEU A 70 -8.39 -1.21 -5.20
N THR A 71 -9.19 -2.14 -4.71
CA THR A 71 -10.32 -2.76 -5.41
C THR A 71 -11.65 -2.35 -4.75
N ALA A 72 -12.78 -2.70 -5.36
CA ALA A 72 -14.11 -2.52 -4.76
C ALA A 72 -14.42 -3.67 -3.78
N GLY A 73 -15.20 -3.39 -2.74
CA GLY A 73 -15.46 -4.36 -1.66
C GLY A 73 -14.24 -4.56 -0.78
N ASP A 74 -13.89 -5.80 -0.49
CA ASP A 74 -12.72 -6.14 0.32
C ASP A 74 -11.42 -5.76 -0.39
N SER A 75 -10.62 -4.89 0.23
CA SER A 75 -9.35 -4.42 -0.33
C SER A 75 -8.30 -4.26 0.76
N LYS A 76 -7.07 -4.65 0.45
CA LYS A 76 -5.89 -3.97 1.02
C LYS A 76 -5.71 -2.66 0.26
N ILE A 77 -5.46 -1.55 0.94
CA ILE A 77 -5.23 -0.26 0.29
C ILE A 77 -3.73 -0.01 0.30
N GLN A 78 -3.09 -0.12 -0.87
CA GLN A 78 -1.64 -0.08 -1.02
C GLN A 78 -1.20 1.27 -1.55
N LEU A 79 -0.12 1.84 -1.00
CA LEU A 79 0.49 3.04 -1.54
C LEU A 79 1.16 2.70 -2.89
N ALA A 80 0.77 3.41 -3.94
CA ALA A 80 1.17 3.08 -5.30
C ALA A 80 2.71 3.07 -5.47
N GLY A 81 3.21 2.09 -6.20
CA GLY A 81 4.63 1.89 -6.46
C GLY A 81 5.44 1.30 -5.29
N THR A 82 4.81 1.03 -4.14
CA THR A 82 5.50 0.55 -2.92
C THR A 82 4.91 -0.77 -2.43
N THR A 83 5.52 -1.40 -1.41
CA THR A 83 4.96 -2.55 -0.69
C THR A 83 4.25 -2.15 0.61
N LEU A 84 3.91 -0.86 0.77
CA LEU A 84 3.30 -0.33 1.99
C LEU A 84 1.78 -0.24 1.84
N CYS A 85 1.07 -0.70 2.87
CA CYS A 85 -0.38 -0.70 2.96
C CYS A 85 -0.88 0.21 4.09
N MET A 86 -2.11 0.69 3.92
CA MET A 86 -2.88 1.35 4.95
C MET A 86 -3.26 0.34 6.04
N ASP A 87 -2.90 0.66 7.28
CA ASP A 87 -3.01 -0.21 8.44
C ASP A 87 -3.69 0.54 9.61
N ALA A 88 -4.74 -0.05 10.17
CA ALA A 88 -5.49 0.50 11.29
C ALA A 88 -4.79 0.35 12.66
N GLY A 89 -3.60 -0.24 12.70
CA GLY A 89 -2.86 -0.51 13.93
C GLY A 89 -3.45 -1.64 14.75
N ALA A 90 -3.08 -1.69 16.03
CA ALA A 90 -3.58 -2.71 16.96
C ALA A 90 -5.08 -2.56 17.20
N LYS A 91 -5.79 -3.69 17.33
CA LYS A 91 -7.25 -3.72 17.56
C LYS A 91 -7.70 -2.89 18.76
N SER A 92 -6.91 -2.87 19.84
CA SER A 92 -7.18 -2.04 21.04
C SER A 92 -7.21 -0.53 20.77
N ALA A 93 -6.75 -0.09 19.60
CA ALA A 93 -6.77 1.29 19.15
C ALA A 93 -7.88 1.55 18.11
N TRP A 94 -8.71 0.58 17.72
CA TRP A 94 -9.77 0.76 16.71
C TRP A 94 -11.01 1.43 17.29
N LYS A 95 -10.81 2.63 17.81
CA LYS A 95 -11.84 3.54 18.30
C LYS A 95 -12.01 4.71 17.34
N ASP A 96 -13.04 5.50 17.56
CA ASP A 96 -13.26 6.72 16.79
C ASP A 96 -12.02 7.62 16.80
N MET A 97 -11.69 8.14 15.61
CA MET A 97 -10.57 9.05 15.36
C MET A 97 -9.17 8.47 15.68
N ALA A 98 -9.02 7.14 15.70
CA ALA A 98 -7.70 6.54 15.75
C ALA A 98 -6.85 6.90 14.53
N ALA A 99 -5.54 7.01 14.73
CA ALA A 99 -4.62 7.22 13.63
C ALA A 99 -4.51 5.96 12.76
N VAL A 100 -4.29 6.17 11.47
CA VAL A 100 -4.02 5.11 10.48
C VAL A 100 -2.57 5.28 10.01
N TYR A 101 -1.90 4.17 9.75
CA TYR A 101 -0.46 4.13 9.50
C TYR A 101 -0.14 3.44 8.17
N LEU A 102 1.08 3.66 7.69
CA LEU A 102 1.71 2.76 6.74
C LEU A 102 2.31 1.57 7.45
N LYS A 103 2.19 0.39 6.87
CA LYS A 103 2.91 -0.82 7.28
C LYS A 103 3.21 -1.66 6.05
N ASP A 104 4.15 -2.59 6.13
CA ASP A 104 4.32 -3.56 5.05
C ASP A 104 3.01 -4.31 4.79
N CYS A 105 2.65 -4.42 3.51
CA CYS A 105 1.49 -5.18 3.10
C CYS A 105 1.66 -6.64 3.51
N THR A 106 0.70 -7.17 4.27
CA THR A 106 0.74 -8.58 4.65
C THR A 106 0.22 -9.48 3.52
N ALA A 107 0.82 -10.65 3.35
CA ALA A 107 0.33 -11.66 2.40
C ALA A 107 -0.99 -12.30 2.85
N ALA A 108 -1.31 -12.23 4.14
CA ALA A 108 -2.58 -12.69 4.70
C ALA A 108 -3.72 -11.81 4.19
N ALA A 109 -4.57 -12.38 3.33
CA ALA A 109 -5.73 -11.69 2.76
C ALA A 109 -6.72 -11.20 3.83
N ASP A 110 -6.73 -11.87 4.99
CA ASP A 110 -7.65 -11.68 6.11
C ASP A 110 -7.03 -10.93 7.30
N ASP A 111 -5.85 -10.32 7.15
CA ASP A 111 -5.27 -9.45 8.18
C ASP A 111 -6.27 -8.33 8.51
N PRO A 112 -6.90 -8.37 9.69
CA PRO A 112 -8.06 -7.55 9.97
C PRO A 112 -7.67 -6.07 10.17
N SER A 113 -6.38 -5.77 10.36
CA SER A 113 -5.85 -4.40 10.44
C SER A 113 -5.63 -3.74 9.08
N GLN A 114 -5.55 -4.54 8.00
CA GLN A 114 -5.30 -4.07 6.63
C GLN A 114 -6.45 -4.41 5.67
N LEU A 115 -7.52 -5.01 6.16
CA LEU A 115 -8.69 -5.37 5.35
C LEU A 115 -9.77 -4.29 5.46
N TRP A 116 -9.93 -3.54 4.37
CA TRP A 116 -10.88 -2.43 4.26
C TRP A 116 -12.06 -2.82 3.36
N ASN A 117 -13.25 -2.33 3.70
CA ASN A 117 -14.42 -2.39 2.83
C ASN A 117 -14.55 -1.07 2.06
N VAL A 118 -14.25 -1.10 0.77
CA VAL A 118 -14.39 0.01 -0.18
C VAL A 118 -15.79 -0.07 -0.80
N MET A 119 -16.70 0.74 -0.26
CA MET A 119 -18.13 0.68 -0.58
C MET A 119 -18.47 1.47 -1.85
N ALA A 120 -19.55 1.07 -2.53
CA ALA A 120 -20.02 1.73 -3.76
C ALA A 120 -20.46 3.19 -3.54
N ASP A 121 -20.82 3.58 -2.32
CA ASP A 121 -21.22 4.94 -1.95
C ASP A 121 -20.04 5.88 -1.63
N GLY A 122 -18.81 5.39 -1.77
CA GLY A 122 -17.58 6.14 -1.54
C GLY A 122 -17.05 6.05 -0.10
N ARG A 123 -17.72 5.33 0.81
CA ARG A 123 -17.17 5.07 2.15
C ARG A 123 -16.08 4.01 2.10
N ILE A 124 -15.06 4.19 2.95
CA ILE A 124 -14.01 3.21 3.22
C ILE A 124 -14.03 2.99 4.73
N ALA A 125 -14.17 1.73 5.16
CA ALA A 125 -14.20 1.37 6.57
C ALA A 125 -13.34 0.14 6.82
N LEU A 126 -12.73 0.07 8.00
CA LEU A 126 -12.03 -1.15 8.40
C LEU A 126 -13.05 -2.28 8.54
N LYS A 127 -12.85 -3.40 7.85
CA LYS A 127 -13.86 -4.46 7.76
C LYS A 127 -14.19 -5.05 9.12
N ALA A 128 -13.19 -5.18 9.99
CA ALA A 128 -13.34 -5.74 11.32
C ALA A 128 -13.77 -4.72 12.39
N SER A 129 -13.90 -3.43 12.05
CA SER A 129 -14.39 -2.43 13.00
C SER A 129 -15.89 -2.63 13.27
N SER A 130 -16.29 -2.52 14.54
CA SER A 130 -17.69 -2.61 14.94
C SER A 130 -18.06 -1.44 15.86
N PRO A 131 -19.30 -0.93 15.84
CA PRO A 131 -19.73 0.17 16.72
C PRO A 131 -19.73 -0.14 18.23
N ARG A 132 -19.35 -1.36 18.63
CA ARG A 132 -19.45 -1.88 20.01
C ARG A 132 -18.10 -2.06 20.71
N GLU A 133 -17.00 -1.65 20.10
CA GLU A 133 -15.66 -1.71 20.72
C GLU A 133 -15.41 -0.52 21.66
#